data_AF-A0A1C7N2V2-F1
#
_entry.id   AF-A0A1C7N2V2-F1
#
_cell.length_a   1.000
_cell.length_b   1.000
_cell.length_c   1.000
_cell.angle_alpha   90.00
_cell.angle_beta   90.00
_cell.angle_gamma   90.00
#
_symmetry.space_group_name_H-M   'P 1'
#
loop_
_entity.id
_entity.type
_entity.pdbx_description
1 polymer ?
#
loop_
_entity_poly.entity_id
_entity_poly.type
_entity_poly.pdbx_seq_one_letter_code
_entity_poly.pdbx_strand_id
1 'polypeptide(L)'
;MLSRRLFSTSTKTAADYYKITLKRSTIGLPKDVRAASKTLGLFRLHQTSYKPVSASAAGLILKLKELVQVQVVDHIPTKEELNASKPAKGYSVVGSKI
;
A
#
# COMPACT_ATOMS: atom_id res chain seq x y z
N MET A 1 -18.88 40.87 20.42
CA MET A 1 -17.82 40.58 19.42
C MET A 1 -17.84 39.09 19.11
N LEU A 2 -18.47 38.69 18.00
CA LEU A 2 -18.53 37.28 17.57
C LEU A 2 -17.19 36.89 16.95
N SER A 3 -16.41 36.06 17.66
CA SER A 3 -15.20 35.45 17.11
C SER A 3 -15.60 34.39 16.07
N ARG A 4 -15.54 34.78 14.80
CA ARG A 4 -15.71 33.89 13.65
C ARG A 4 -14.53 32.92 13.63
N ARG A 5 -14.73 31.70 14.12
CA ARG A 5 -13.77 30.61 13.93
C ARG A 5 -13.64 30.35 12.44
N LEU A 6 -12.52 30.80 11.87
CA LEU A 6 -12.07 30.40 10.54
C LEU A 6 -11.70 28.91 10.64
N PHE A 7 -12.59 28.02 10.22
CA PHE A 7 -12.23 26.63 9.99
C PHE A 7 -11.26 26.62 8.80
N SER A 8 -9.98 26.39 9.10
CA SER A 8 -8.96 26.11 8.09
C SER A 8 -9.35 24.84 7.35
N THR A 9 -9.79 24.96 6.10
CA THR A 9 -9.88 23.83 5.17
C THR A 9 -8.47 23.38 4.86
N SER A 10 -7.99 22.40 5.64
CA SER A 10 -6.67 21.80 5.47
C SER A 10 -6.45 21.39 4.01
N THR A 11 -5.34 21.90 3.48
CA THR A 11 -4.79 21.76 2.15
C THR A 11 -4.72 20.30 1.69
N LYS A 12 -5.12 20.06 0.44
CA LYS A 12 -4.98 18.81 -0.31
C LYS A 12 -3.59 18.20 -0.09
N THR A 13 -3.50 17.11 0.68
CA THR A 13 -2.29 16.30 0.77
C THR A 13 -2.08 15.65 -0.60
N ALA A 14 -0.94 15.92 -1.23
CA ALA A 14 -0.63 15.56 -2.62
C ALA A 14 -0.62 14.05 -2.92
N ALA A 15 -0.76 13.21 -1.90
CA ALA A 15 -0.63 11.77 -2.02
C ALA A 15 -2.00 11.09 -1.96
N ASP A 16 -2.36 10.41 -3.05
CA ASP A 16 -3.70 9.86 -3.26
C ASP A 16 -3.85 8.43 -2.70
N TYR A 17 -2.74 7.71 -2.49
CA TYR A 17 -2.77 6.29 -2.13
C TYR A 17 -1.86 5.91 -0.95
N TYR A 18 -2.32 4.97 -0.14
CA TYR A 18 -1.50 4.17 0.77
C TYR A 18 -0.92 2.97 0.02
N LYS A 19 0.40 2.89 -0.05
CA LYS A 19 1.15 1.68 -0.38
C LYS A 19 1.39 0.88 0.90
N ILE A 20 0.68 -0.22 1.04
CA ILE A 20 0.66 -1.04 2.25
C ILE A 20 1.37 -2.36 1.95
N THR A 21 2.46 -2.65 2.65
CA THR A 21 3.21 -3.90 2.50
C THR A 21 3.14 -4.71 3.79
N LEU A 22 2.72 -5.98 3.70
CA LEU A 22 2.73 -6.88 4.85
C LEU A 22 4.17 -7.34 5.16
N LYS A 23 4.69 -7.00 6.34
CA LYS A 23 6.05 -7.38 6.77
C LYS A 23 6.07 -8.57 7.72
N ARG A 24 5.01 -8.75 8.52
CA ARG A 24 4.89 -9.85 9.49
C ARG A 24 3.65 -10.71 9.20
N SER A 25 3.74 -11.99 9.52
CA SER A 25 2.66 -12.95 9.27
C SER A 25 1.47 -12.74 10.19
N THR A 26 0.26 -13.05 9.72
CA THR A 26 -0.98 -13.03 10.51
C THR A 26 -1.31 -14.38 11.16
N ILE A 27 -0.41 -15.36 11.04
CA ILE A 27 -0.54 -16.68 11.68
C ILE A 27 -0.52 -16.49 13.20
N GLY A 28 -1.39 -17.21 13.93
CA GLY A 28 -1.46 -17.12 15.39
C GLY A 28 -2.19 -15.89 15.96
N LEU A 29 -2.51 -14.88 15.14
CA LEU A 29 -3.21 -13.67 15.61
C LEU A 29 -4.73 -13.89 15.79
N PRO A 30 -5.51 -12.95 16.36
CA PRO A 30 -6.97 -13.05 16.41
C PRO A 30 -7.63 -13.06 15.02
N LYS A 31 -8.84 -13.61 14.93
CA LYS A 31 -9.61 -13.71 13.66
C LYS A 31 -9.85 -12.32 13.05
N ASP A 32 -10.09 -11.30 13.86
CA ASP A 32 -10.42 -9.96 13.37
C ASP A 32 -9.21 -9.26 12.73
N VAL A 33 -8.00 -9.53 13.23
CA VAL A 33 -6.75 -9.02 12.66
C VAL A 33 -6.50 -9.70 11.30
N ARG A 34 -6.73 -11.02 11.22
CA ARG A 34 -6.69 -11.77 9.96
C ARG A 34 -7.72 -11.25 8.96
N ALA A 35 -8.94 -10.94 9.41
CA ALA A 35 -9.99 -10.38 8.57
C ALA A 35 -9.59 -9.00 8.04
N ALA A 36 -9.07 -8.11 8.90
CA ALA A 36 -8.60 -6.78 8.47
C ALA A 36 -7.50 -6.87 7.39
N SER A 37 -6.55 -7.80 7.53
CA SER A 37 -5.50 -8.04 6.52
C SER A 37 -6.10 -8.45 5.18
N LYS A 38 -7.07 -9.38 5.20
CA LYS A 38 -7.78 -9.82 3.98
C LYS A 38 -8.57 -8.69 3.34
N THR A 39 -9.23 -7.85 4.13
CA THR A 39 -9.97 -6.66 3.64
C THR A 39 -9.05 -5.67 2.93
N LEU A 40 -7.82 -5.49 3.43
CA LEU A 40 -6.80 -4.69 2.75
C LEU A 40 -6.21 -5.37 1.50
N GLY A 41 -6.54 -6.64 1.23
CA GLY A 41 -6.04 -7.41 0.09
C GLY A 41 -4.66 -8.02 0.33
N LEU A 42 -4.26 -8.19 1.58
CA LEU A 42 -2.97 -8.77 1.98
C LEU A 42 -3.16 -10.22 2.38
N PHE A 43 -2.77 -11.13 1.50
CA PHE A 43 -2.90 -12.58 1.68
C PHE A 43 -1.57 -13.27 1.97
N ARG A 44 -0.48 -12.73 1.41
CA ARG A 44 0.87 -13.31 1.52
C ARG A 44 1.86 -12.31 2.12
N LEU A 45 2.93 -12.84 2.71
CA LEU A 45 4.00 -12.05 3.29
C LEU A 45 4.74 -11.28 2.17
N HIS A 46 5.17 -10.04 2.45
CA HIS A 46 5.76 -9.09 1.49
C HIS A 46 4.86 -8.66 0.32
N GLN A 47 3.59 -9.07 0.31
CA GLN A 47 2.63 -8.56 -0.66
C GLN A 47 2.37 -7.07 -0.40
N THR A 48 2.29 -6.31 -1.49
CA THR A 48 1.95 -4.88 -1.45
C THR A 48 0.56 -4.67 -2.06
N SER A 49 -0.26 -3.88 -1.38
CA SER A 49 -1.59 -3.47 -1.82
C SER A 49 -1.68 -1.95 -1.80
N TYR A 50 -2.37 -1.38 -2.78
CA TYR A 50 -2.60 0.05 -2.89
C TYR A 50 -4.05 0.38 -2.57
N LYS A 51 -4.28 1.32 -1.66
CA LYS A 51 -5.61 1.77 -1.25
C LYS A 51 -5.71 3.28 -1.28
N PRO A 52 -6.83 3.87 -1.71
CA PRO A 52 -6.99 5.32 -1.67
C PRO A 52 -6.92 5.82 -0.22
N VAL A 53 -6.36 7.01 -0.04
CA VAL A 53 -6.30 7.67 1.26
C VAL A 53 -7.72 7.96 1.75
N SER A 54 -8.15 7.21 2.76
CA SER A 54 -9.48 7.31 3.35
C SER A 54 -9.43 6.93 4.83
N ALA A 55 -10.35 7.49 5.62
CA ALA A 55 -10.43 7.20 7.06
C ALA A 55 -10.66 5.71 7.36
N SER A 56 -11.44 5.02 6.52
CA SER A 56 -11.69 3.57 6.65
C SER A 56 -10.41 2.76 6.46
N ALA A 57 -9.64 3.06 5.39
CA ALA A 57 -8.35 2.41 5.16
C ALA A 57 -7.36 2.71 6.30
N ALA A 58 -7.31 3.95 6.78
CA ALA A 58 -6.46 4.34 7.91
C ALA A 58 -6.81 3.57 9.19
N GLY A 59 -8.10 3.38 9.49
CA GLY A 59 -8.54 2.58 10.65
C GLY A 59 -8.09 1.12 10.58
N LEU A 60 -8.20 0.50 9.40
CA LEU A 60 -7.69 -0.86 9.18
C LEU A 60 -6.17 -0.95 9.30
N ILE A 61 -5.46 0.04 8.78
CA ILE A 61 -4.00 0.16 8.90
C ILE A 61 -3.60 0.29 10.37
N LEU A 62 -4.26 1.14 11.15
CA LEU A 62 -3.97 1.33 12.58
C LEU A 62 -4.16 0.04 13.38
N LYS A 63 -5.18 -0.76 13.04
CA LYS A 63 -5.38 -2.09 13.63
C LYS A 63 -4.23 -3.07 13.32
N LEU A 64 -3.52 -2.86 12.21
CA LEU A 64 -2.45 -3.73 11.72
C LEU A 64 -1.05 -3.10 11.83
N LYS A 65 -0.89 -1.98 12.53
CA LYS A 65 0.32 -1.12 12.53
C LYS A 65 1.63 -1.83 12.84
N GLU A 66 1.56 -2.94 13.58
CA GLU A 66 2.73 -3.76 13.96
C GLU A 66 3.16 -4.74 12.85
N LEU A 67 2.25 -5.06 11.91
CA LEU A 67 2.46 -6.05 10.86
C LEU A 67 2.78 -5.45 9.50
N VAL A 68 2.33 -4.21 9.25
CA VAL A 68 2.42 -3.56 7.94
C VAL A 68 3.42 -2.42 7.94
N GLN A 69 4.08 -2.24 6.80
CA GLN A 69 4.79 -1.01 6.47
C GLN A 69 3.90 -0.20 5.53
N VAL A 70 3.70 1.07 5.83
CA VAL A 70 2.88 1.98 5.02
C VAL A 70 3.72 3.13 4.50
N GLN A 71 3.58 3.42 3.21
CA GLN A 71 4.12 4.58 2.53
C GLN A 71 2.95 5.31 1.85
N VAL A 72 2.95 6.64 1.87
CA VAL A 72 1.98 7.41 1.09
C VAL A 72 2.61 7.69 -0.27
N VAL A 73 1.87 7.46 -1.34
CA VAL A 73 2.32 7.59 -2.73
C VAL A 73 1.27 8.33 -3.55
N ASP A 74 1.73 9.05 -4.57
CA ASP A 74 0.87 9.88 -5.41
C ASP A 74 0.06 9.04 -6.40
N HIS A 75 0.65 7.96 -6.94
CA HIS A 75 -0.04 7.07 -7.88
C HIS A 75 0.28 5.59 -7.65
N ILE A 76 -0.57 4.74 -8.23
CA ILE A 76 -0.34 3.29 -8.29
C ILE A 76 0.62 3.01 -9.46
N PRO A 77 1.68 2.22 -9.26
CA PRO A 77 2.67 1.98 -10.31
C PRO A 77 2.05 1.24 -11.49
N THR A 78 2.38 1.71 -12.69
CA THR A 78 1.92 1.07 -13.93
C THR A 78 2.74 -0.18 -14.24
N LYS A 79 2.21 -1.05 -15.12
CA LYS A 79 2.92 -2.28 -15.53
C LYS A 79 4.28 -1.97 -16.17
N GLU A 80 4.38 -0.84 -16.86
CA GLU A 80 5.60 -0.38 -17.53
C GLU A 80 6.67 0.04 -16.51
N GLU A 81 6.30 0.85 -15.52
CA GLU A 81 7.19 1.24 -14.41
C GLU A 81 7.69 0.02 -13.62
N LEU A 82 6.81 -0.94 -13.35
CA LEU A 82 7.17 -2.19 -12.69
C LEU A 82 8.15 -3.02 -13.54
N ASN A 83 7.98 -3.04 -14.86
CA ASN A 83 8.92 -3.72 -15.75
C ASN A 83 10.26 -3.00 -15.83
N ALA A 84 10.27 -1.66 -15.85
CA ALA A 84 11.47 -0.85 -15.85
C ALA A 84 12.29 -1.00 -14.56
N SER A 85 11.63 -1.24 -13.41
CA SER A 85 12.31 -1.51 -12.13
C SER A 85 13.02 -2.87 -12.06
N LYS A 86 12.77 -3.78 -13.02
CA LYS A 86 13.41 -5.09 -13.01
C LYS A 86 14.88 -4.95 -13.39
N PRO A 87 15.78 -5.70 -12.72
CA PRO A 87 17.18 -5.72 -13.12
C PRO A 87 17.33 -6.22 -14.56
N ALA A 88 18.38 -5.74 -15.25
CA ALA A 88 18.70 -6.18 -16.59
C ALA A 88 18.95 -7.70 -16.63
N LYS A 89 18.56 -8.34 -17.73
CA LYS A 89 18.83 -9.77 -17.93
C LYS A 89 20.32 -9.97 -18.13
N GLY A 90 20.92 -10.90 -17.39
CA GLY A 90 22.35 -11.24 -17.49
C GLY A 90 22.71 -12.17 -18.66
N TYR A 91 21.83 -12.33 -19.64
CA TYR A 91 22.06 -13.19 -20.81
C TYR A 91 21.38 -12.59 -22.05
N SER A 92 21.91 -12.92 -23.23
CA SER A 92 21.25 -12.70 -24.52
C SER A 92 20.96 -14.04 -25.20
N VAL A 93 19.81 -14.15 -25.85
CA VAL A 93 19.45 -15.37 -26.59
C VAL A 93 20.08 -15.28 -27.97
N VAL A 94 21.04 -16.16 -28.27
CA VAL A 94 21.84 -16.14 -29.52
C VAL A 94 21.16 -16.90 -30.67
N GLY A 95 20.20 -17.78 -30.39
CA GLY A 95 19.44 -18.48 -31.42
C GLY A 95 18.25 -19.24 -30.82
N SER A 96 17.22 -19.49 -31.63
CA SER A 96 16.07 -20.30 -31.25
C SER A 96 16.09 -21.57 -32.10
N LYS A 97 16.17 -22.74 -31.45
CA LYS A 97 16.09 -24.02 -32.15
C LYS A 97 14.61 -24.30 -32.43
N ILE A 98 14.23 -24.32 -33.71
CA ILE A 98 12.91 -24.79 -34.19
C ILE A 98 12.92 -26.32 -34.16
#